data_AF-B3E611-F1
#
_entry.id   AF-B3E611-F1
#
_cell.length_a   1.000
_cell.length_b   1.000
_cell.length_c   1.000
_cell.angle_alpha   90.00
_cell.angle_beta   90.00
_cell.angle_gamma   90.00
#
_symmetry.space_group_name_H-M   'P 1'
#
loop_
_entity.id
_entity.type
_entity.pdbx_description
1 polymer ?
#
loop_
_entity_poly.entity_id
_entity_poly.type
_entity_poly.pdbx_seq_one_letter_code
_entity_poly.pdbx_strand_id
1 'polypeptide(L)'
;MRHSFSHCQPLRFLVCLYLLLCLLAPAPLRAEIDDSSLFMEAFTAFQGKDYLHSIDKLHQMEQLFPDSPLRDVSLLMLARAQYRSGDNDNAAQTILKFNKEFGNGPLADSIEADLSALSKRRQTGEKLHPNKQLRAAAQKVRNEQLALERAAALKAEQERLAQERAERERVARERAEAERKERERLAAIKAAREAVKFEIESPSAPAQEVGNAALVAFQLINHGKDAEEFSVEALLPSGVEGMITQAADRTQPVQKITLQPRQQAELLIAFKMPSDRVDGSRITATAKATSTRFNDISKSKELTITAAAPLLRAVSRLQQTAVAGEAGSYKVTLLNVGSKAAKEIDLRISLPQQLKLTDAGGNGCWIENEQLAACRIDAVASGNLVERSLKVVVRPDAAGKTAKGMVEVLQTALQVKESFNGAAFTVKAKQP
;
A
#
# COMPACT_ATOMS: atom_id res chain seq x y z
N MET A 1 18.23 -17.79 23.90
CA MET A 1 19.23 -16.78 23.49
C MET A 1 18.49 -15.56 22.97
N ARG A 2 18.38 -14.50 23.77
CA ARG A 2 17.81 -13.20 23.37
C ARG A 2 18.97 -12.23 23.25
N HIS A 3 19.22 -11.70 22.06
CA HIS A 3 20.00 -10.47 21.91
C HIS A 3 19.17 -9.48 21.09
N SER A 4 18.60 -8.51 21.80
CA SER A 4 18.03 -7.30 21.23
C SER A 4 19.13 -6.51 20.52
N PHE A 5 19.03 -6.37 19.19
CA PHE A 5 19.78 -5.35 18.47
C PHE A 5 19.03 -4.03 18.57
N SER A 6 19.63 -3.12 19.32
CA SER A 6 19.18 -1.76 19.54
C SER A 6 19.29 -0.94 18.26
N HIS A 7 18.14 -0.52 17.72
CA HIS A 7 18.01 0.51 16.69
C HIS A 7 18.45 1.86 17.25
N CYS A 8 19.73 2.21 17.10
CA CYS A 8 20.18 3.58 17.36
C CYS A 8 21.47 3.94 16.59
N GLN A 9 21.52 3.60 15.30
CA GLN A 9 22.67 3.93 14.43
C GLN A 9 22.44 4.97 13.32
N PRO A 10 21.24 5.25 12.76
CA PRO A 10 21.17 6.21 11.65
C PRO A 10 21.36 7.66 12.12
N LEU A 11 20.97 7.98 13.37
CA LEU A 11 21.07 9.34 13.90
C LEU A 11 22.53 9.73 14.21
N ARG A 12 23.36 8.78 14.67
CA ARG A 12 24.79 9.03 14.92
C ARG A 12 25.58 9.19 13.63
N PHE A 13 25.24 8.44 12.58
CA PHE A 13 25.84 8.62 11.26
C PHE A 13 25.44 9.94 10.61
N LEU A 14 24.17 10.36 10.71
CA LEU A 14 23.72 11.66 10.21
C LEU A 14 24.35 12.84 10.98
N VAL A 15 24.49 12.73 12.31
CA VAL A 15 25.16 13.76 13.11
C VAL A 15 26.66 13.82 12.80
N CYS A 16 27.34 12.68 12.64
CA CYS A 16 28.74 12.66 12.21
C CYS A 16 28.93 13.18 10.77
N LEU A 17 28.01 12.87 9.84
CA LEU A 17 28.06 13.37 8.47
C LEU A 17 27.79 14.88 8.42
N TYR A 18 26.86 15.38 9.24
CA TYR A 18 26.58 16.82 9.37
C TYR A 18 27.75 17.56 10.03
N LEU A 19 28.40 16.96 11.04
CA LEU A 19 29.65 17.49 11.62
C LEU A 19 30.82 17.47 10.63
N LEU A 20 30.93 16.43 9.80
CA LEU A 20 31.96 16.34 8.74
C LEU A 20 31.70 17.36 7.61
N LEU A 21 30.43 17.62 7.27
CA LEU A 21 30.02 18.67 6.33
C LEU A 21 30.20 20.08 6.90
N CYS A 22 30.04 20.28 8.21
CA CYS A 22 30.39 21.54 8.87
C CYS A 22 31.91 21.77 8.94
N LEU A 23 32.73 20.71 8.98
CA LEU A 23 34.20 20.78 8.89
C LEU A 23 34.70 20.97 7.45
N LEU A 24 33.87 20.69 6.45
CA LEU A 24 34.14 20.88 5.02
C LEU A 24 33.50 22.17 4.44
N ALA A 25 32.82 22.97 5.27
CA ALA A 25 32.50 24.34 4.88
C ALA A 25 33.83 25.05 4.60
N PRO A 26 34.06 25.61 3.39
CA PRO A 26 35.21 26.45 3.19
C PRO A 26 35.09 27.56 4.24
N ALA A 27 36.06 27.61 5.15
CA ALA A 27 36.25 28.79 5.97
C ALA A 27 36.19 29.99 5.01
N PRO A 28 35.48 31.09 5.34
CA PRO A 28 35.58 32.28 4.52
C PRO A 28 37.07 32.51 4.31
N LEU A 29 37.53 32.54 3.05
CA LEU A 29 38.92 32.78 2.69
C LEU A 29 39.30 34.08 3.38
N ARG A 30 39.88 33.94 4.57
CA ARG A 30 40.44 35.04 5.32
C ARG A 30 41.70 35.31 4.54
N ALA A 31 41.62 36.26 3.60
CA ALA A 31 42.75 36.67 2.80
C ALA A 31 43.93 36.84 3.76
N GLU A 32 44.91 35.95 3.63
CA GLU A 32 46.10 35.99 4.46
C GLU A 32 46.80 37.28 4.06
N ILE A 33 46.79 38.25 4.98
CA ILE A 33 47.40 39.56 4.71
C ILE A 33 48.90 39.28 4.65
N ASP A 34 49.46 39.39 3.45
CA ASP A 34 50.87 39.18 3.18
C ASP A 34 51.52 40.48 2.68
N ASP A 35 52.83 40.62 2.88
CA ASP A 35 53.59 41.84 2.59
C ASP A 35 53.46 42.28 1.13
N SER A 36 53.45 41.30 0.21
CA SER A 36 53.31 41.49 -1.22
C SER A 36 51.91 41.99 -1.60
N SER A 37 50.86 41.53 -0.91
CA SER A 37 49.49 42.00 -1.14
C SER A 37 49.30 43.45 -0.70
N LEU A 38 49.83 43.82 0.48
CA LEU A 38 49.80 45.20 0.99
C LEU A 38 50.61 46.13 0.10
N PHE A 39 51.79 45.68 -0.36
CA PHE A 39 52.61 46.46 -1.29
C PHE A 39 51.87 46.67 -2.62
N MET A 40 51.23 45.65 -3.19
CA MET A 40 50.47 45.78 -4.44
C MET A 40 49.25 46.70 -4.29
N GLU A 41 48.55 46.67 -3.16
CA GLU A 41 47.48 47.63 -2.85
C GLU A 41 48.02 49.06 -2.77
N ALA A 42 49.13 49.26 -2.04
CA ALA A 42 49.78 50.55 -1.95
C ALA A 42 50.25 51.06 -3.32
N PHE A 43 50.79 50.17 -4.15
CA PHE A 43 51.32 50.46 -5.49
C PHE A 43 50.21 50.87 -6.44
N THR A 44 49.11 50.13 -6.42
CA THR A 44 47.91 50.47 -7.21
C THR A 44 47.32 51.80 -6.78
N ALA A 45 47.21 52.04 -5.47
CA ALA A 45 46.75 53.32 -4.93
C ALA A 45 47.65 54.49 -5.37
N PHE A 46 48.97 54.28 -5.34
CA PHE A 46 49.95 55.27 -5.80
C PHE A 46 49.82 55.59 -7.29
N GLN A 47 49.65 54.57 -8.14
CA GLN A 47 49.38 54.75 -9.58
C GLN A 47 48.07 55.50 -9.82
N GLY A 48 47.04 55.22 -9.01
CA GLY A 48 45.76 55.92 -8.99
C GLY A 48 45.79 57.32 -8.37
N LYS A 49 46.97 57.82 -7.95
CA LYS A 49 47.18 59.11 -7.26
C LYS A 49 46.50 59.21 -5.89
N ASP A 50 45.99 58.10 -5.34
CA ASP A 50 45.52 58.03 -3.95
C ASP A 50 46.72 57.84 -3.01
N TYR A 51 47.52 58.90 -2.92
CA TYR A 51 48.74 58.89 -2.13
C TYR A 51 48.48 58.68 -0.65
N LEU A 52 47.33 59.11 -0.12
CA LEU A 52 46.99 58.92 1.30
C LEU A 52 46.71 57.45 1.60
N HIS A 53 46.00 56.74 0.73
CA HIS A 53 45.80 55.30 0.91
C HIS A 53 47.09 54.50 0.71
N SER A 54 47.92 54.91 -0.27
CA SER A 54 49.24 54.33 -0.46
C SER A 54 50.12 54.45 0.78
N ILE A 55 50.15 55.64 1.41
CA ILE A 55 50.87 55.87 2.68
C ILE A 55 50.36 54.96 3.78
N ASP A 56 49.03 54.86 3.94
CA ASP A 56 48.40 54.03 4.98
C ASP A 56 48.79 52.56 4.84
N LYS A 57 48.72 52.04 3.61
CA LYS A 57 49.10 50.65 3.29
C LYS A 57 50.59 50.37 3.47
N LEU A 58 51.46 51.31 3.10
CA LEU A 58 52.91 51.19 3.32
C LEU A 58 53.28 51.27 4.80
N HIS A 59 52.60 52.10 5.59
CA HIS A 59 52.77 52.10 7.05
C HIS A 59 52.26 50.81 7.68
N GLN A 60 51.12 50.29 7.22
CA GLN A 60 50.60 49.01 7.68
C GLN A 60 51.59 47.86 7.37
N MET A 61 52.17 47.87 6.17
CA MET A 61 53.21 46.92 5.77
C MET A 61 54.46 47.06 6.63
N GLU A 62 54.93 48.28 6.92
CA GLU A 62 56.07 48.52 7.80
C GLU A 62 55.83 48.04 9.24
N GLN A 63 54.61 48.18 9.74
CA GLN A 63 54.22 47.72 11.08
C GLN A 63 54.11 46.21 11.19
N LEU A 64 53.51 45.55 10.19
CA LEU A 64 53.26 44.11 10.20
C LEU A 64 54.48 43.30 9.71
N PHE A 65 55.27 43.87 8.80
CA PHE A 65 56.38 43.20 8.10
C PHE A 65 57.65 44.08 8.07
N PRO A 66 58.25 44.38 9.23
CA PRO A 66 59.41 45.27 9.31
C PRO A 66 60.63 44.73 8.55
N ASP A 67 60.80 43.40 8.47
CA ASP A 67 61.93 42.75 7.79
C ASP A 67 61.59 42.29 6.36
N SER A 68 60.53 42.84 5.76
CA SER A 68 60.11 42.47 4.40
C SER A 68 61.24 42.70 3.38
N PRO A 69 61.45 41.78 2.42
CA PRO A 69 62.41 41.98 1.34
C PRO A 69 62.05 43.16 0.42
N LEU A 70 60.80 43.65 0.47
CA LEU A 70 60.31 44.80 -0.29
C LEU A 70 60.54 46.14 0.43
N ARG A 71 61.24 46.14 1.58
CA ARG A 71 61.40 47.31 2.46
C ARG A 71 62.08 48.50 1.80
N ASP A 72 63.08 48.27 0.96
CA ASP A 72 63.79 49.32 0.24
C ASP A 72 62.85 50.05 -0.73
N VAL A 73 62.10 49.30 -1.54
CA VAL A 73 61.10 49.84 -2.48
C VAL A 73 59.94 50.50 -1.72
N SER A 74 59.48 49.89 -0.61
CA SER A 74 58.34 50.41 0.16
C SER A 74 58.66 51.73 0.85
N LEU A 75 59.84 51.88 1.45
CA LEU A 75 60.29 53.15 2.05
C LEU A 75 60.46 54.25 1.00
N LEU A 76 61.06 53.94 -0.14
CA LEU A 76 61.21 54.91 -1.23
C LEU A 76 59.86 55.35 -1.78
N MET A 77 58.94 54.41 -1.98
CA MET A 77 57.59 54.70 -2.44
C MET A 77 56.76 55.47 -1.39
N LEU A 78 56.96 55.18 -0.10
CA LEU A 78 56.34 55.92 1.01
C LEU A 78 56.82 57.38 1.02
N ALA A 79 58.11 57.63 0.86
CA ALA A 79 58.66 58.98 0.76
C ALA A 79 58.07 59.74 -0.45
N ARG A 80 57.98 59.07 -1.61
CA ARG A 80 57.33 59.64 -2.82
C ARG A 80 55.85 59.94 -2.59
N ALA A 81 55.12 59.04 -1.94
CA ALA A 81 53.70 59.22 -1.66
C ALA A 81 53.47 60.36 -0.67
N GLN A 82 54.26 60.43 0.41
CA GLN A 82 54.24 61.53 1.38
C GLN A 82 54.51 62.86 0.69
N TYR A 83 55.54 62.96 -0.15
CA TYR A 83 55.86 64.18 -0.90
C TYR A 83 54.73 64.59 -1.85
N ARG A 84 54.20 63.65 -2.65
CA ARG A 84 53.10 63.91 -3.59
C ARG A 84 51.77 64.22 -2.89
N SER A 85 51.60 63.76 -1.64
CA SER A 85 50.47 64.14 -0.77
C SER A 85 50.67 65.50 -0.06
N GLY A 86 51.82 66.13 -0.24
CA GLY A 86 52.18 67.41 0.39
C GLY A 86 52.73 67.31 1.81
N ASP A 87 53.02 66.12 2.32
CA ASP A 87 53.61 65.89 3.64
C ASP A 87 55.16 65.92 3.57
N ASN A 88 55.69 67.12 3.38
CA ASN A 88 57.11 67.35 3.12
C ASN A 88 58.00 66.94 4.30
N ASP A 89 57.50 67.09 5.53
CA ASP A 89 58.25 66.71 6.73
C ASP A 89 58.42 65.19 6.74
N ASN A 90 57.31 64.43 6.75
CA ASN A 90 57.39 62.96 6.78
C ASN A 90 58.14 62.40 5.56
N ALA A 91 57.97 62.98 4.36
CA ALA A 91 58.75 62.59 3.18
C ALA A 91 60.26 62.72 3.39
N ALA A 92 60.71 63.84 3.98
CA ALA A 92 62.12 64.08 4.30
C ALA A 92 62.63 63.10 5.39
N GLN A 93 61.77 62.73 6.34
CA GLN A 93 62.08 61.75 7.38
C GLN A 93 62.26 60.36 6.79
N THR A 94 61.31 59.92 5.97
CA THR A 94 61.32 58.61 5.33
C THR A 94 62.50 58.47 4.36
N ILE A 95 62.83 59.51 3.59
CA ILE A 95 64.00 59.45 2.69
C ILE A 95 65.33 59.45 3.45
N LEU A 96 65.41 60.11 4.61
CA LEU A 96 66.57 60.01 5.49
C LEU A 96 66.75 58.59 6.04
N LYS A 97 65.64 57.97 6.42
CA LYS A 97 65.61 56.57 6.85
C LYS A 97 66.04 55.63 5.72
N PHE A 98 65.51 55.83 4.52
CA PHE A 98 65.91 55.08 3.33
C PHE A 98 67.41 55.23 3.05
N ASN A 99 67.96 56.45 3.04
CA ASN A 99 69.40 56.66 2.81
C ASN A 99 70.28 56.01 3.88
N LYS A 100 69.82 55.99 5.14
CA LYS A 100 70.53 55.33 6.23
C LYS A 100 70.57 53.81 6.07
N GLU A 101 69.45 53.22 5.67
CA GLU A 101 69.29 51.75 5.58
C GLU A 101 69.79 51.20 4.23
N PHE A 102 69.61 51.96 3.13
CA PHE A 102 69.77 51.50 1.74
C PHE A 102 70.50 52.48 0.82
N GLY A 103 71.20 53.50 1.36
CA GLY A 103 71.86 54.55 0.56
C GLY A 103 72.96 54.10 -0.40
N ASN A 104 73.46 52.86 -0.26
CA ASN A 104 74.42 52.24 -1.20
C ASN A 104 73.76 51.16 -2.09
N GLY A 105 72.42 51.04 -2.03
CA GLY A 105 71.64 50.04 -2.76
C GLY A 105 71.28 50.49 -4.19
N PRO A 106 70.75 49.58 -5.02
CA PRO A 106 70.46 49.84 -6.44
C PRO A 106 69.41 50.93 -6.68
N LEU A 107 68.59 51.25 -5.67
CA LEU A 107 67.55 52.28 -5.75
C LEU A 107 68.03 53.67 -5.33
N ALA A 108 69.25 53.82 -4.82
CA ALA A 108 69.78 55.09 -4.33
C ALA A 108 69.80 56.18 -5.41
N ASP A 109 70.14 55.81 -6.65
CA ASP A 109 70.17 56.74 -7.80
C ASP A 109 68.76 57.10 -8.31
N SER A 110 67.72 56.40 -7.86
CA SER A 110 66.33 56.65 -8.27
C SER A 110 65.61 57.70 -7.44
N ILE A 111 66.27 58.26 -6.42
CA ILE A 111 65.70 59.31 -5.57
C ILE A 111 65.57 60.61 -6.37
N GLU A 112 64.36 61.15 -6.42
CA GLU A 112 64.10 62.42 -7.09
C GLU A 112 64.86 63.59 -6.45
N ALA A 113 65.29 64.55 -7.28
CA ALA A 113 66.05 65.72 -6.82
C ALA A 113 65.32 66.51 -5.72
N ASP A 114 64.00 66.61 -5.80
CA ASP A 114 63.17 67.30 -4.80
C ASP A 114 63.17 66.61 -3.43
N LEU A 115 63.10 65.28 -3.41
CA LEU A 115 63.20 64.48 -2.18
C LEU A 115 64.60 64.60 -1.56
N SER A 116 65.64 64.58 -2.40
CA SER A 116 67.01 64.81 -1.98
C SER A 116 67.21 66.21 -1.39
N ALA A 117 66.57 67.24 -1.97
CA ALA A 117 66.62 68.60 -1.45
C ALA A 117 65.89 68.74 -0.10
N LEU A 118 64.72 68.11 0.06
CA LEU A 118 63.99 68.09 1.33
C LEU A 118 64.78 67.40 2.45
N SER A 119 65.44 66.28 2.13
CA SER A 119 66.34 65.58 3.06
C SER A 119 67.44 66.49 3.61
N LYS A 120 68.14 67.21 2.72
CA LYS A 120 69.22 68.14 3.09
C LYS A 120 68.72 69.31 3.94
N ARG A 121 67.60 69.92 3.54
CA ARG A 121 66.96 71.03 4.29
C ARG A 121 66.58 70.61 5.71
N ARG A 122 66.06 69.40 5.86
CA ARG A 122 65.74 68.84 7.17
C ARG A 122 66.98 68.54 8.01
N GLN A 123 68.05 68.00 7.42
CA GLN A 123 69.34 67.78 8.11
C GLN A 123 69.97 69.07 8.63
N THR A 124 69.76 70.19 7.92
CA THR A 124 70.18 71.52 8.38
C THR A 124 69.26 72.14 9.46
N GLY A 125 68.28 71.39 9.96
CA GLY A 125 67.37 71.80 11.03
C GLY A 125 66.18 72.65 10.57
N GLU A 126 65.93 72.76 9.26
CA GLU A 126 64.78 73.52 8.75
C GLU A 126 63.46 72.80 9.07
N LYS A 127 62.47 73.55 9.56
CA LYS A 127 61.11 73.03 9.79
C LYS A 127 60.32 73.03 8.48
N LEU A 128 60.08 71.84 7.93
CA LEU A 128 59.36 71.68 6.67
C LEU A 128 57.85 71.76 6.90
N HIS A 129 57.20 72.70 6.21
CA HIS A 129 55.74 72.85 6.28
C HIS A 129 55.03 71.99 5.21
N PRO A 130 53.83 71.45 5.52
CA PRO A 130 53.03 70.75 4.54
C PRO A 130 52.63 71.65 3.36
N ASN A 131 52.66 71.12 2.14
CA ASN A 131 52.10 71.78 0.98
C ASN A 131 50.57 71.65 1.01
N LYS A 132 49.90 72.75 1.39
CA LYS A 132 48.43 72.79 1.55
C LYS A 132 47.67 72.43 0.26
N GLN A 133 48.19 72.80 -0.91
CA GLN A 133 47.53 72.54 -2.20
C GLN A 133 47.58 71.06 -2.56
N LEU A 134 48.76 70.43 -2.45
CA LEU A 134 48.91 68.99 -2.68
C LEU A 134 48.13 68.17 -1.66
N ARG A 135 48.10 68.62 -0.39
CA ARG A 135 47.32 67.98 0.67
C ARG A 135 45.82 68.00 0.40
N ALA A 136 45.29 69.15 -0.04
CA ALA A 136 43.88 69.26 -0.43
C ALA A 136 43.54 68.39 -1.65
N ALA A 137 44.43 68.36 -2.65
CA ALA A 137 44.26 67.51 -3.83
C ALA A 137 44.26 66.01 -3.47
N ALA A 138 45.21 65.56 -2.64
CA ALA A 138 45.29 64.17 -2.17
C ALA A 138 44.06 63.78 -1.32
N GLN A 139 43.57 64.67 -0.46
CA GLN A 139 42.35 64.43 0.32
C GLN A 139 41.12 64.32 -0.57
N LYS A 140 41.03 65.15 -1.62
CA LYS A 140 39.93 65.08 -2.60
C LYS A 140 39.91 63.72 -3.30
N VAL A 141 41.05 63.25 -3.81
CA VAL A 141 41.17 61.93 -4.46
C VAL A 141 40.77 60.81 -3.50
N ARG A 142 41.25 60.84 -2.24
CA ARG A 142 40.89 59.81 -1.25
C ARG A 142 39.38 59.80 -0.96
N ASN A 143 38.78 60.98 -0.83
CA ASN A 143 37.34 61.10 -0.59
C ASN A 143 36.52 60.58 -1.78
N GLU A 144 36.96 60.85 -3.01
CA GLU A 144 36.34 60.33 -4.24
C GLU A 144 36.45 58.79 -4.31
N GLN A 145 37.63 58.22 -4.03
CA GLN A 145 37.82 56.76 -3.99
C GLN A 145 36.96 56.09 -2.93
N LEU A 146 36.93 56.63 -1.70
CA LEU A 146 36.06 56.11 -0.64
C LEU A 146 34.57 56.19 -1.01
N ALA A 147 34.16 57.21 -1.75
CA ALA A 147 32.78 57.31 -2.23
C ALA A 147 32.47 56.23 -3.29
N LEU A 148 33.41 55.94 -4.19
CA LEU A 148 33.30 54.86 -5.17
C LEU A 148 33.25 53.48 -4.50
N GLU A 149 34.12 53.22 -3.51
CA GLU A 149 34.11 51.99 -2.72
C GLU A 149 32.78 51.77 -2.01
N ARG A 150 32.23 52.81 -1.37
CA ARG A 150 30.91 52.76 -0.71
C ARG A 150 29.78 52.51 -1.71
N ALA A 151 29.82 53.16 -2.87
CA ALA A 151 28.82 52.94 -3.91
C ALA A 151 28.89 51.50 -4.48
N ALA A 152 30.10 50.97 -4.68
CA ALA A 152 30.31 49.58 -5.11
C ALA A 152 29.81 48.58 -4.05
N ALA A 153 30.11 48.82 -2.76
CA ALA A 153 29.65 47.99 -1.66
C ALA A 153 28.12 47.96 -1.55
N LEU A 154 27.46 49.12 -1.63
CA LEU A 154 26.00 49.23 -1.62
C LEU A 154 25.38 48.50 -2.80
N LYS A 155 25.96 48.62 -4.01
CA LYS A 155 25.48 47.92 -5.21
C LYS A 155 25.61 46.39 -5.04
N ALA A 156 26.73 45.92 -4.52
CA ALA A 156 26.95 44.50 -4.26
C ALA A 156 25.97 43.94 -3.20
N GLU A 157 25.67 44.71 -2.15
CA GLU A 157 24.68 44.32 -1.15
C GLU A 157 23.26 44.28 -1.73
N GLN A 158 22.88 45.28 -2.53
CA GLN A 158 21.60 45.31 -3.25
C GLN A 158 21.45 44.12 -4.19
N GLU A 159 22.51 43.76 -4.92
CA GLU A 159 22.51 42.60 -5.81
C GLU A 159 22.36 41.28 -5.04
N ARG A 160 23.08 41.12 -3.92
CA ARG A 160 22.91 39.94 -3.04
C ARG A 160 21.49 39.81 -2.52
N LEU A 161 20.89 40.90 -2.05
CA LEU A 161 19.50 40.91 -1.59
C LEU A 161 18.53 40.61 -2.73
N ALA A 162 18.80 41.10 -3.95
CA ALA A 162 18.00 40.79 -5.13
C ALA A 162 18.10 39.31 -5.53
N GLN A 163 19.30 38.73 -5.51
CA GLN A 163 19.54 37.30 -5.77
C GLN A 163 18.84 36.42 -4.72
N GLU A 164 18.96 36.76 -3.44
CA GLU A 164 18.29 36.03 -2.35
C GLU A 164 16.76 36.10 -2.48
N ARG A 165 16.21 37.27 -2.83
CA ARG A 165 14.77 37.43 -3.11
C ARG A 165 14.34 36.60 -4.31
N ALA A 166 15.11 36.62 -5.40
CA ALA A 166 14.82 35.85 -6.60
C ALA A 166 14.87 34.34 -6.34
N GLU A 167 15.84 33.87 -5.56
CA GLU A 167 15.93 32.46 -5.16
C GLU A 167 14.78 32.06 -4.23
N ARG A 168 14.45 32.88 -3.23
CA ARG A 168 13.29 32.65 -2.36
C ARG A 168 11.99 32.59 -3.16
N GLU A 169 11.82 33.46 -4.14
CA GLU A 169 10.66 33.46 -5.01
C GLU A 169 10.62 32.21 -5.91
N ARG A 170 11.75 31.79 -6.48
CA ARG A 170 11.85 30.54 -7.25
C ARG A 170 11.45 29.34 -6.40
N VAL A 171 12.02 29.21 -5.20
CA VAL A 171 11.69 28.12 -4.27
C VAL A 171 10.22 28.17 -3.84
N ALA A 172 9.66 29.35 -3.61
CA ALA A 172 8.24 29.51 -3.28
C ALA A 172 7.33 29.06 -4.43
N ARG A 173 7.67 29.41 -5.68
CA ARG A 173 6.92 28.99 -6.88
C ARG A 173 6.99 27.47 -7.08
N GLU A 174 8.17 26.87 -6.96
CA GLU A 174 8.35 25.42 -7.08
C GLU A 174 7.57 24.66 -6.00
N ARG A 175 7.60 25.13 -4.74
CA ARG A 175 6.82 24.55 -3.65
C ARG A 175 5.31 24.66 -3.91
N ALA A 176 4.83 25.81 -4.38
CA ALA A 176 3.43 26.00 -4.71
C ALA A 176 2.98 25.08 -5.87
N GLU A 177 3.82 24.87 -6.88
CA GLU A 177 3.53 23.94 -7.97
C GLU A 177 3.53 22.47 -7.50
N ALA A 178 4.50 22.08 -6.68
CA ALA A 178 4.56 20.75 -6.09
C ALA A 178 3.32 20.45 -5.23
N GLU A 179 2.93 21.38 -4.37
CA GLU A 179 1.72 21.26 -3.55
C GLU A 179 0.45 21.18 -4.40
N ARG A 180 0.37 21.97 -5.49
CA ARG A 180 -0.75 21.89 -6.43
C ARG A 180 -0.86 20.52 -7.08
N LYS A 181 0.25 19.96 -7.56
CA LYS A 181 0.30 18.62 -8.17
C LYS A 181 -0.07 17.53 -7.18
N GLU A 182 0.39 17.65 -5.93
CA GLU A 182 0.03 16.70 -4.87
C GLU A 182 -1.47 16.75 -4.56
N ARG A 183 -2.03 17.96 -4.39
CA ARG A 183 -3.49 18.14 -4.19
C ARG A 183 -4.29 17.59 -5.35
N GLU A 184 -3.87 17.81 -6.59
CA GLU A 184 -4.52 17.27 -7.78
C GLU A 184 -4.46 15.74 -7.82
N ARG A 185 -3.31 15.14 -7.51
CA ARG A 185 -3.16 13.68 -7.43
C ARG A 185 -4.09 13.07 -6.36
N LEU A 186 -4.16 13.69 -5.19
CA LEU A 186 -5.04 13.25 -4.11
C LEU A 186 -6.52 13.38 -4.50
N ALA A 187 -6.89 14.49 -5.16
CA ALA A 187 -8.23 14.69 -5.68
C ALA A 187 -8.59 13.65 -6.77
N ALA A 188 -7.66 13.33 -7.67
CA ALA A 188 -7.85 12.32 -8.72
C ALA A 188 -8.02 10.90 -8.13
N ILE A 189 -7.22 10.53 -7.12
CA ILE A 189 -7.37 9.24 -6.42
C ILE A 189 -8.73 9.18 -5.72
N LYS A 190 -9.13 10.25 -5.02
CA LYS A 190 -10.42 10.32 -4.33
C LYS A 190 -11.58 10.24 -5.33
N ALA A 191 -11.54 11.00 -6.42
CA ALA A 191 -12.56 10.99 -7.45
C ALA A 191 -12.70 9.62 -8.10
N ALA A 192 -11.57 8.96 -8.41
CA ALA A 192 -11.57 7.61 -8.94
C ALA A 192 -12.13 6.58 -7.97
N ARG A 193 -11.84 6.71 -6.67
CA ARG A 193 -12.40 5.85 -5.62
C ARG A 193 -13.91 6.03 -5.51
N GLU A 194 -14.40 7.27 -5.57
CA GLU A 194 -15.85 7.59 -5.55
C GLU A 194 -16.56 7.18 -6.85
N ALA A 195 -15.83 7.02 -7.96
CA ALA A 195 -16.35 6.52 -9.22
C ALA A 195 -16.61 5.01 -9.20
N VAL A 196 -15.97 4.25 -8.30
CA VAL A 196 -16.24 2.82 -8.12
C VAL A 196 -17.56 2.63 -7.38
N LYS A 197 -18.60 2.30 -8.15
CA LYS A 197 -19.93 1.97 -7.62
C LYS A 197 -20.44 0.75 -8.34
N PHE A 198 -20.81 -0.29 -7.62
CA PHE A 198 -21.31 -1.52 -8.21
C PHE A 198 -22.26 -2.22 -7.27
N GLU A 199 -23.08 -3.09 -7.85
CA GLU A 199 -24.08 -3.86 -7.15
C GLU A 199 -24.03 -5.32 -7.60
N ILE A 200 -24.39 -6.20 -6.67
CA ILE A 200 -24.64 -7.61 -6.95
C ILE A 200 -26.13 -7.84 -6.79
N GLU A 201 -26.79 -8.09 -7.91
CA GLU A 201 -28.19 -8.47 -7.95
C GLU A 201 -28.30 -9.98 -8.10
N SER A 202 -29.37 -10.55 -7.57
CA SER A 202 -29.63 -11.97 -7.73
C SER A 202 -31.12 -12.23 -7.91
N PRO A 203 -31.52 -12.91 -9.00
CA PRO A 203 -32.88 -13.38 -9.13
C PRO A 203 -33.15 -14.49 -8.09
N SER A 204 -34.44 -14.77 -7.83
CA SER A 204 -34.80 -15.97 -7.08
C SER A 204 -34.34 -17.20 -7.85
N ALA A 205 -33.45 -17.98 -7.24
CA ALA A 205 -33.00 -19.23 -7.84
C ALA A 205 -34.10 -20.29 -7.68
N PRO A 206 -34.38 -21.09 -8.74
CA PRO A 206 -35.23 -22.26 -8.59
C PRO A 206 -34.58 -23.26 -7.64
N ALA A 207 -35.39 -24.15 -7.05
CA ALA A 207 -34.87 -25.20 -6.20
C ALA A 207 -33.91 -26.13 -6.98
N GLN A 208 -32.78 -26.46 -6.36
CA GLN A 208 -31.69 -27.21 -6.98
C GLN A 208 -31.78 -28.67 -6.59
N GLU A 209 -31.66 -29.57 -7.57
CA GLU A 209 -31.76 -31.00 -7.35
C GLU A 209 -30.53 -31.54 -6.62
N VAL A 210 -30.74 -32.30 -5.55
CA VAL A 210 -29.66 -32.89 -4.75
C VAL A 210 -28.86 -33.92 -5.55
N GLY A 211 -27.57 -34.02 -5.27
CA GLY A 211 -26.65 -34.93 -5.95
C GLY A 211 -26.20 -34.49 -7.36
N ASN A 212 -26.86 -33.50 -7.95
CA ASN A 212 -26.58 -33.00 -9.30
C ASN A 212 -25.78 -31.70 -9.28
N ALA A 213 -25.29 -31.30 -10.46
CA ALA A 213 -24.71 -29.98 -10.66
C ALA A 213 -25.80 -28.90 -10.50
N ALA A 214 -25.53 -27.91 -9.65
CA ALA A 214 -26.36 -26.75 -9.39
C ALA A 214 -25.73 -25.50 -10.00
N LEU A 215 -26.58 -24.63 -10.56
CA LEU A 215 -26.18 -23.37 -11.17
C LEU A 215 -27.05 -22.25 -10.58
N VAL A 216 -26.41 -21.34 -9.85
CA VAL A 216 -27.10 -20.22 -9.19
C VAL A 216 -26.67 -18.91 -9.81
N ALA A 217 -27.60 -18.25 -10.49
CA ALA A 217 -27.33 -17.02 -11.21
C ALA A 217 -27.28 -15.79 -10.30
N PHE A 218 -26.39 -14.87 -10.62
CA PHE A 218 -26.34 -13.53 -10.08
C PHE A 218 -25.80 -12.57 -11.14
N GLN A 219 -26.06 -11.28 -10.98
CA GLN A 219 -25.59 -10.24 -11.87
C GLN A 219 -24.64 -9.32 -11.11
N LEU A 220 -23.53 -8.98 -11.74
CA LEU A 220 -22.62 -7.94 -11.28
C LEU A 220 -22.79 -6.73 -12.20
N ILE A 221 -23.18 -5.59 -11.62
CA ILE A 221 -23.51 -4.37 -12.36
C ILE A 221 -22.55 -3.25 -11.96
N ASN A 222 -21.86 -2.68 -12.95
CA ASN A 222 -21.03 -1.50 -12.72
C ASN A 222 -21.89 -0.22 -12.82
N HIS A 223 -22.27 0.35 -11.68
CA HIS A 223 -22.93 1.66 -11.59
C HIS A 223 -21.94 2.84 -11.56
N GLY A 224 -20.65 2.56 -11.71
CA GLY A 224 -19.59 3.53 -11.73
C GLY A 224 -19.56 4.38 -13.00
N LYS A 225 -18.69 5.38 -12.99
CA LYS A 225 -18.50 6.28 -14.14
C LYS A 225 -17.46 5.77 -15.13
N ASP A 226 -16.57 4.91 -14.67
CA ASP A 226 -15.42 4.39 -15.42
C ASP A 226 -15.50 2.87 -15.57
N ALA A 227 -14.73 2.33 -16.51
CA ALA A 227 -14.51 0.89 -16.59
C ALA A 227 -13.77 0.41 -15.34
N GLU A 228 -14.23 -0.69 -14.76
CA GLU A 228 -13.67 -1.24 -13.52
C GLU A 228 -13.48 -2.75 -13.65
N GLU A 229 -12.37 -3.25 -13.12
CA GLU A 229 -12.09 -4.67 -13.03
C GLU A 229 -12.44 -5.17 -11.62
N PHE A 230 -13.25 -6.22 -11.55
CA PHE A 230 -13.69 -6.84 -10.33
C PHE A 230 -13.09 -8.22 -10.17
N SER A 231 -12.51 -8.49 -8.99
CA SER A 231 -12.26 -9.85 -8.51
C SER A 231 -13.54 -10.43 -7.96
N VAL A 232 -13.94 -11.61 -8.43
CA VAL A 232 -15.19 -12.29 -8.03
C VAL A 232 -14.89 -13.61 -7.34
N GLU A 233 -15.58 -13.86 -6.24
CA GLU A 233 -15.38 -15.03 -5.38
C GLU A 233 -16.74 -15.56 -4.89
N ALA A 234 -16.87 -16.89 -4.79
CA ALA A 234 -18.02 -17.53 -4.19
C ALA A 234 -17.61 -18.16 -2.85
N LEU A 235 -18.32 -17.82 -1.78
CA LEU A 235 -18.19 -18.46 -0.48
C LEU A 235 -19.32 -19.49 -0.34
N LEU A 236 -18.95 -20.76 -0.35
CA LEU A 236 -19.87 -21.89 -0.22
C LEU A 236 -19.77 -22.50 1.20
N PRO A 237 -20.82 -23.21 1.67
CA PRO A 237 -20.78 -23.92 2.94
C PRO A 237 -19.65 -24.95 2.99
N SER A 238 -19.23 -25.32 4.20
CA SER A 238 -18.21 -26.37 4.38
C SER A 238 -18.61 -27.67 3.69
N GLY A 239 -17.66 -28.25 2.96
CA GLY A 239 -17.86 -29.49 2.20
C GLY A 239 -18.53 -29.30 0.83
N VAL A 240 -18.81 -28.06 0.39
CA VAL A 240 -19.32 -27.76 -0.94
C VAL A 240 -18.26 -27.01 -1.74
N GLU A 241 -17.70 -27.67 -2.75
CA GLU A 241 -16.78 -27.05 -3.71
C GLU A 241 -17.55 -26.48 -4.90
N GLY A 242 -17.10 -25.33 -5.37
CA GLY A 242 -17.69 -24.68 -6.53
C GLY A 242 -16.85 -23.51 -7.05
N MET A 243 -17.29 -22.98 -8.18
CA MET A 243 -16.61 -21.92 -8.92
C MET A 243 -17.60 -20.93 -9.49
N ILE A 244 -17.14 -19.74 -9.84
CA ILE A 244 -17.91 -18.78 -10.61
C ILE A 244 -17.61 -18.99 -12.10
N THR A 245 -18.64 -19.02 -12.93
CA THR A 245 -18.53 -19.08 -14.40
C THR A 245 -19.41 -18.01 -15.04
N GLN A 246 -19.25 -17.77 -16.34
CA GLN A 246 -20.16 -16.88 -17.08
C GLN A 246 -21.34 -17.68 -17.64
N ALA A 247 -22.48 -17.01 -17.81
CA ALA A 247 -23.64 -17.64 -18.43
C ALA A 247 -23.35 -18.13 -19.87
N ALA A 248 -22.53 -17.37 -20.61
CA ALA A 248 -22.11 -17.67 -21.99
C ALA A 248 -21.06 -18.79 -22.09
N ASP A 249 -20.18 -18.93 -21.09
CA ASP A 249 -19.19 -20.00 -21.00
C ASP A 249 -19.13 -20.57 -19.58
N ARG A 250 -19.72 -21.75 -19.43
CA ARG A 250 -19.85 -22.47 -18.15
C ARG A 250 -18.67 -23.39 -17.86
N THR A 251 -17.70 -23.49 -18.79
CA THR A 251 -16.56 -24.41 -18.67
C THR A 251 -15.37 -23.76 -18.01
N GLN A 252 -15.25 -22.44 -18.12
CA GLN A 252 -14.11 -21.69 -17.59
C GLN A 252 -14.46 -20.95 -16.29
N PRO A 253 -13.62 -21.08 -15.26
CA PRO A 253 -13.77 -20.30 -14.04
C PRO A 253 -13.44 -18.83 -14.30
N VAL A 254 -14.23 -17.94 -13.71
CA VAL A 254 -14.01 -16.49 -13.75
C VAL A 254 -13.59 -16.03 -12.36
N GLN A 255 -12.37 -15.49 -12.27
CA GLN A 255 -11.85 -14.85 -11.07
C GLN A 255 -11.82 -13.33 -11.19
N LYS A 256 -11.69 -12.82 -12.42
CA LYS A 256 -11.66 -11.39 -12.72
C LYS A 256 -12.53 -11.06 -13.91
N ILE A 257 -13.20 -9.92 -13.87
CA ILE A 257 -14.03 -9.44 -14.97
C ILE A 257 -13.97 -7.91 -15.05
N THR A 258 -13.78 -7.38 -16.26
CA THR A 258 -13.84 -5.93 -16.51
C THR A 258 -15.21 -5.55 -17.03
N LEU A 259 -15.84 -4.56 -16.41
CA LEU A 259 -17.15 -4.03 -16.82
C LEU A 259 -17.05 -2.54 -17.15
N GLN A 260 -17.58 -2.17 -18.30
CA GLN A 260 -17.79 -0.79 -18.69
C GLN A 260 -18.86 -0.12 -17.81
N PRO A 261 -18.94 1.23 -17.79
CA PRO A 261 -19.98 1.95 -17.07
C PRO A 261 -21.38 1.46 -17.49
N ARG A 262 -22.23 1.15 -16.51
CA ARG A 262 -23.59 0.60 -16.68
C ARG A 262 -23.66 -0.78 -17.34
N GLN A 263 -22.53 -1.44 -17.56
CA GLN A 263 -22.51 -2.81 -18.04
C GLN A 263 -22.83 -3.77 -16.90
N GLN A 264 -23.55 -4.84 -17.24
CA GLN A 264 -23.82 -5.96 -16.35
C GLN A 264 -23.20 -7.25 -16.90
N ALA A 265 -22.77 -8.13 -16.00
CA ALA A 265 -22.34 -9.48 -16.31
C ALA A 265 -23.24 -10.51 -15.64
N GLU A 266 -23.70 -11.48 -16.42
CA GLU A 266 -24.43 -12.64 -15.93
C GLU A 266 -23.45 -13.73 -15.51
N LEU A 267 -23.41 -13.99 -14.21
CA LEU A 267 -22.49 -14.93 -13.58
C LEU A 267 -23.26 -16.07 -12.91
N LEU A 268 -22.64 -17.24 -12.85
CA LEU A 268 -23.20 -18.45 -12.26
C LEU A 268 -22.26 -18.96 -11.17
N ILE A 269 -22.78 -19.27 -9.99
CA ILE A 269 -22.08 -20.12 -9.03
C ILE A 269 -22.39 -21.58 -9.42
N ALA A 270 -21.39 -22.29 -9.89
CA ALA A 270 -21.46 -23.69 -10.27
C ALA A 270 -20.88 -24.56 -9.15
N PHE A 271 -21.67 -25.47 -8.61
CA PHE A 271 -21.26 -26.40 -7.56
C PHE A 271 -22.07 -27.69 -7.64
N LYS A 272 -21.66 -28.73 -6.91
CA LYS A 272 -22.46 -29.96 -6.76
C LYS A 272 -23.36 -29.85 -5.54
N MET A 273 -24.67 -29.96 -5.71
CA MET A 273 -25.60 -29.95 -4.58
C MET A 273 -25.39 -31.21 -3.73
N PRO A 274 -25.16 -31.11 -2.41
CA PRO A 274 -24.96 -32.29 -1.57
C PRO A 274 -26.18 -33.22 -1.64
N SER A 275 -25.94 -34.53 -1.76
CA SER A 275 -26.98 -35.54 -1.97
C SER A 275 -27.81 -35.85 -0.73
N ASP A 276 -27.30 -35.47 0.45
CA ASP A 276 -27.90 -35.71 1.76
C ASP A 276 -28.85 -34.59 2.22
N ARG A 277 -29.06 -33.56 1.39
CA ARG A 277 -29.96 -32.45 1.72
C ARG A 277 -31.41 -32.92 1.70
N VAL A 278 -32.14 -32.53 2.74
CA VAL A 278 -33.58 -32.78 2.84
C VAL A 278 -34.33 -31.85 1.89
N ASP A 279 -35.41 -32.36 1.29
CA ASP A 279 -36.28 -31.57 0.43
C ASP A 279 -36.79 -30.30 1.12
N GLY A 280 -36.74 -29.17 0.41
CA GLY A 280 -37.13 -27.86 0.94
C GLY A 280 -36.11 -27.20 1.89
N SER A 281 -35.05 -27.91 2.30
CA SER A 281 -33.98 -27.32 3.11
C SER A 281 -33.22 -26.23 2.33
N ARG A 282 -32.60 -25.29 3.04
CA ARG A 282 -31.91 -24.15 2.45
C ARG A 282 -30.41 -24.22 2.74
N ILE A 283 -29.60 -23.91 1.72
CA ILE A 283 -28.18 -23.62 1.87
C ILE A 283 -27.93 -22.17 1.46
N THR A 284 -26.91 -21.55 2.05
CA THR A 284 -26.52 -20.18 1.74
C THR A 284 -25.19 -20.20 1.01
N ALA A 285 -25.12 -19.53 -0.14
CA ALA A 285 -23.88 -19.19 -0.82
C ALA A 285 -23.73 -17.67 -0.84
N THR A 286 -22.51 -17.14 -0.81
CA THR A 286 -22.28 -15.70 -0.89
C THR A 286 -21.46 -15.38 -2.13
N ALA A 287 -22.04 -14.59 -3.03
CA ALA A 287 -21.30 -13.97 -4.13
C ALA A 287 -20.59 -12.72 -3.59
N LYS A 288 -19.28 -12.60 -3.83
CA LYS A 288 -18.48 -11.45 -3.44
C LYS A 288 -17.79 -10.87 -4.67
N ALA A 289 -17.83 -9.55 -4.81
CA ALA A 289 -17.08 -8.82 -5.81
C ALA A 289 -16.27 -7.70 -5.14
N THR A 290 -15.02 -7.53 -5.57
CA THR A 290 -14.06 -6.57 -5.03
C THR A 290 -13.39 -5.83 -6.18
N SER A 291 -13.30 -4.50 -6.13
CA SER A 291 -12.49 -3.76 -7.12
C SER A 291 -11.03 -4.19 -7.03
N THR A 292 -10.39 -4.51 -8.17
CA THR A 292 -8.97 -4.84 -8.18
C THR A 292 -8.08 -3.62 -7.99
N ARG A 293 -8.60 -2.43 -8.30
CA ARG A 293 -7.94 -1.14 -8.09
C ARG A 293 -8.01 -0.65 -6.64
N PHE A 294 -9.15 -0.86 -5.97
CA PHE A 294 -9.39 -0.48 -4.57
C PHE A 294 -9.94 -1.69 -3.80
N ASN A 295 -9.03 -2.49 -3.24
CA ASN A 295 -9.33 -3.78 -2.60
C ASN A 295 -10.23 -3.69 -1.35
N ASP A 296 -10.38 -2.51 -0.77
CA ASP A 296 -11.25 -2.25 0.36
C ASP A 296 -12.70 -1.91 -0.07
N ILE A 297 -12.93 -1.67 -1.36
CA ILE A 297 -14.27 -1.54 -1.94
C ILE A 297 -14.74 -2.92 -2.39
N SER A 298 -15.56 -3.55 -1.55
CA SER A 298 -16.18 -4.84 -1.83
C SER A 298 -17.68 -4.82 -1.56
N LYS A 299 -18.41 -5.69 -2.28
CA LYS A 299 -19.82 -6.00 -2.02
C LYS A 299 -19.99 -7.50 -1.97
N SER A 300 -20.91 -7.93 -1.13
CA SER A 300 -21.33 -9.32 -1.04
C SER A 300 -22.85 -9.42 -1.08
N LYS A 301 -23.33 -10.52 -1.64
CA LYS A 301 -24.76 -10.86 -1.70
C LYS A 301 -24.95 -12.31 -1.28
N GLU A 302 -25.77 -12.52 -0.26
CA GLU A 302 -26.20 -13.84 0.15
C GLU A 302 -27.27 -14.37 -0.81
N LEU A 303 -27.09 -15.63 -1.22
CA LEU A 303 -27.92 -16.38 -2.13
C LEU A 303 -28.50 -17.56 -1.35
N THR A 304 -29.80 -17.53 -1.10
CA THR A 304 -30.51 -18.65 -0.47
C THR A 304 -30.92 -19.64 -1.54
N ILE A 305 -30.47 -20.88 -1.41
CA ILE A 305 -30.68 -21.94 -2.41
C ILE A 305 -31.49 -23.04 -1.74
N THR A 306 -32.65 -23.36 -2.30
CA THR A 306 -33.53 -24.42 -1.80
C THR A 306 -33.17 -25.75 -2.44
N ALA A 307 -33.05 -26.80 -1.62
CA ALA A 307 -32.86 -28.17 -2.08
C ALA A 307 -34.18 -28.76 -2.59
N ALA A 308 -34.12 -29.42 -3.74
CA ALA A 308 -35.17 -30.25 -4.28
C ALA A 308 -34.71 -31.71 -4.23
N ALA A 309 -35.39 -32.52 -3.42
CA ALA A 309 -35.03 -33.91 -3.19
C ALA A 309 -36.28 -34.80 -3.13
N PRO A 310 -36.15 -36.10 -3.43
CA PRO A 310 -37.14 -37.06 -2.97
C PRO A 310 -37.15 -37.12 -1.44
N LEU A 311 -38.32 -37.35 -0.88
CA LEU A 311 -38.49 -37.51 0.57
C LEU A 311 -39.42 -38.69 0.80
N LEU A 312 -38.83 -39.83 1.17
CA LEU A 312 -39.55 -41.09 1.28
C LEU A 312 -40.11 -41.27 2.68
N ARG A 313 -41.32 -41.81 2.78
CA ARG A 313 -41.96 -42.21 4.04
C ARG A 313 -42.50 -43.61 3.89
N ALA A 314 -42.03 -44.53 4.72
CA ALA A 314 -42.54 -45.90 4.74
C ALA A 314 -43.45 -46.12 5.95
N VAL A 315 -44.56 -46.82 5.72
CA VAL A 315 -45.45 -47.32 6.75
C VAL A 315 -45.61 -48.82 6.54
N SER A 316 -45.39 -49.61 7.59
CA SER A 316 -45.57 -51.05 7.56
C SER A 316 -46.56 -51.51 8.63
N ARG A 317 -47.51 -52.37 8.27
CA ARG A 317 -48.55 -52.85 9.19
C ARG A 317 -49.11 -54.21 8.78
N LEU A 318 -49.44 -55.04 9.77
CA LEU A 318 -50.25 -56.24 9.54
C LEU A 318 -51.69 -55.81 9.23
N GLN A 319 -52.29 -56.32 8.15
CA GLN A 319 -53.63 -55.90 7.71
C GLN A 319 -54.75 -56.50 8.57
N GLN A 320 -54.57 -57.73 9.04
CA GLN A 320 -55.54 -58.44 9.88
C GLN A 320 -55.16 -58.36 11.36
N THR A 321 -56.11 -58.69 12.23
CA THR A 321 -55.81 -58.94 13.65
C THR A 321 -54.84 -60.11 13.75
N ALA A 322 -53.75 -59.95 14.51
CA ALA A 322 -52.79 -61.02 14.70
C ALA A 322 -53.38 -62.11 15.61
N VAL A 323 -53.58 -63.32 15.10
CA VAL A 323 -54.02 -64.49 15.86
C VAL A 323 -52.99 -65.60 15.71
N ALA A 324 -52.59 -66.21 16.82
CA ALA A 324 -51.54 -67.25 16.83
C ALA A 324 -51.88 -68.42 15.89
N GLY A 325 -50.95 -68.76 14.99
CA GLY A 325 -51.09 -69.84 14.02
C GLY A 325 -51.85 -69.48 12.74
N GLU A 326 -52.38 -68.26 12.60
CA GLU A 326 -53.10 -67.83 11.40
C GLU A 326 -52.19 -67.16 10.37
N ALA A 327 -52.57 -67.27 9.09
CA ALA A 327 -51.95 -66.53 8.01
C ALA A 327 -52.43 -65.07 8.00
N GLY A 328 -51.55 -64.16 7.61
CA GLY A 328 -51.83 -62.74 7.50
C GLY A 328 -51.09 -62.09 6.34
N SER A 329 -51.46 -60.84 6.05
CA SER A 329 -50.80 -59.99 5.06
C SER A 329 -50.11 -58.82 5.75
N TYR A 330 -48.80 -58.73 5.60
CA TYR A 330 -47.99 -57.63 6.09
C TYR A 330 -47.74 -56.64 4.94
N LYS A 331 -48.38 -55.47 5.03
CA LYS A 331 -48.35 -54.45 3.97
C LYS A 331 -47.35 -53.36 4.31
N VAL A 332 -46.49 -53.04 3.35
CA VAL A 332 -45.58 -51.90 3.36
C VAL A 332 -46.05 -50.90 2.30
N THR A 333 -46.22 -49.65 2.69
CA THR A 333 -46.57 -48.53 1.80
C THR A 333 -45.42 -47.53 1.85
N LEU A 334 -44.85 -47.23 0.69
CA LEU A 334 -43.79 -46.24 0.51
C LEU A 334 -44.38 -45.04 -0.24
N LEU A 335 -44.37 -43.88 0.38
CA LEU A 335 -44.85 -42.62 -0.18
C LEU A 335 -43.66 -41.69 -0.44
N ASN A 336 -43.61 -41.04 -1.60
CA ASN A 336 -42.69 -39.95 -1.86
C ASN A 336 -43.40 -38.62 -1.67
N VAL A 337 -43.09 -37.91 -0.59
CA VAL A 337 -43.62 -36.56 -0.29
C VAL A 337 -42.67 -35.44 -0.73
N GLY A 338 -41.52 -35.77 -1.33
CA GLY A 338 -40.54 -34.79 -1.77
C GLY A 338 -40.85 -34.22 -3.14
N SER A 339 -40.23 -33.09 -3.48
CA SER A 339 -40.42 -32.38 -4.75
C SER A 339 -39.83 -33.08 -5.99
N LYS A 340 -39.00 -34.12 -5.80
CA LYS A 340 -38.37 -34.89 -6.88
C LYS A 340 -38.73 -36.36 -6.83
N ALA A 341 -38.67 -37.03 -7.97
CA ALA A 341 -38.87 -38.47 -8.04
C ALA A 341 -37.72 -39.22 -7.34
N ALA A 342 -38.06 -40.22 -6.54
CA ALA A 342 -37.09 -41.15 -5.97
C ALA A 342 -36.77 -42.22 -7.02
N LYS A 343 -35.50 -42.59 -7.16
CA LYS A 343 -35.00 -43.58 -8.12
C LYS A 343 -34.09 -44.59 -7.42
N GLU A 344 -34.07 -45.82 -7.92
CA GLU A 344 -33.20 -46.91 -7.45
C GLU A 344 -33.33 -47.12 -5.93
N ILE A 345 -34.52 -47.52 -5.51
CA ILE A 345 -34.86 -47.68 -4.09
C ILE A 345 -34.76 -49.15 -3.72
N ASP A 346 -33.91 -49.45 -2.74
CA ASP A 346 -33.84 -50.77 -2.11
C ASP A 346 -34.53 -50.70 -0.74
N LEU A 347 -35.54 -51.54 -0.54
CA LEU A 347 -36.24 -51.71 0.73
C LEU A 347 -35.73 -52.95 1.44
N ARG A 348 -35.50 -52.83 2.75
CA ARG A 348 -35.23 -53.95 3.64
C ARG A 348 -36.30 -54.00 4.73
N ILE A 349 -37.15 -55.02 4.67
CA ILE A 349 -38.33 -55.17 5.52
C ILE A 349 -38.05 -56.24 6.58
N SER A 350 -37.75 -55.77 7.79
CA SER A 350 -37.51 -56.62 8.96
C SER A 350 -38.82 -56.89 9.68
N LEU A 351 -39.26 -58.13 9.64
CA LEU A 351 -40.44 -58.60 10.36
C LEU A 351 -40.10 -58.87 11.83
N PRO A 352 -41.05 -58.63 12.75
CA PRO A 352 -40.88 -59.02 14.14
C PRO A 352 -40.88 -60.55 14.30
N GLN A 353 -40.20 -61.06 15.33
CA GLN A 353 -40.02 -62.49 15.56
C GLN A 353 -41.34 -63.28 15.68
N GLN A 354 -42.43 -62.62 16.06
CA GLN A 354 -43.78 -63.16 16.15
C GLN A 354 -44.39 -63.55 14.80
N LEU A 355 -43.81 -63.07 13.69
CA LEU A 355 -44.20 -63.42 12.33
C LEU A 355 -43.16 -64.32 11.68
N LYS A 356 -43.62 -65.20 10.80
CA LYS A 356 -42.79 -65.95 9.86
C LYS A 356 -43.18 -65.56 8.44
N LEU A 357 -42.21 -65.10 7.66
CA LEU A 357 -42.40 -64.80 6.25
C LEU A 357 -42.60 -66.10 5.46
N THR A 358 -43.65 -66.15 4.64
CA THR A 358 -43.94 -67.30 3.76
C THR A 358 -43.89 -66.94 2.29
N ASP A 359 -44.17 -65.69 1.93
CA ASP A 359 -44.13 -65.20 0.55
C ASP A 359 -43.80 -63.70 0.54
N ALA A 360 -42.88 -63.28 -0.33
CA ALA A 360 -42.50 -61.88 -0.49
C ALA A 360 -43.45 -61.08 -1.41
N GLY A 361 -44.44 -61.71 -2.03
CA GLY A 361 -45.51 -61.04 -2.77
C GLY A 361 -45.17 -60.57 -4.19
N GLY A 362 -43.97 -60.88 -4.70
CA GLY A 362 -43.54 -60.52 -6.06
C GLY A 362 -43.20 -59.04 -6.25
N ASN A 363 -43.27 -58.53 -7.50
CA ASN A 363 -43.03 -57.12 -7.86
C ASN A 363 -41.66 -56.57 -7.40
N GLY A 364 -40.61 -57.36 -7.63
CA GLY A 364 -39.24 -57.00 -7.26
C GLY A 364 -38.88 -57.29 -5.80
N CYS A 365 -39.73 -57.98 -5.05
CA CYS A 365 -39.43 -58.45 -3.69
C CYS A 365 -38.99 -59.92 -3.64
N TRP A 366 -38.03 -60.23 -2.77
CA TRP A 366 -37.55 -61.58 -2.48
C TRP A 366 -37.36 -61.79 -0.98
N ILE A 367 -37.31 -63.07 -0.57
CA ILE A 367 -37.06 -63.49 0.80
C ILE A 367 -35.55 -63.61 1.00
N GLU A 368 -34.99 -62.91 2.00
CA GLU A 368 -33.61 -63.15 2.45
C GLU A 368 -33.57 -64.23 3.54
N ASN A 369 -34.51 -64.19 4.48
CA ASN A 369 -34.72 -65.21 5.51
C ASN A 369 -36.15 -65.14 6.10
N GLU A 370 -36.47 -65.98 7.08
CA GLU A 370 -37.80 -66.07 7.68
C GLU A 370 -38.31 -64.78 8.37
N GLN A 371 -37.44 -63.82 8.65
CA GLN A 371 -37.78 -62.52 9.25
C GLN A 371 -37.42 -61.32 8.37
N LEU A 372 -36.94 -61.53 7.14
CA LEU A 372 -36.38 -60.47 6.33
C LEU A 372 -36.75 -60.63 4.85
N ALA A 373 -37.44 -59.63 4.33
CA ALA A 373 -37.67 -59.46 2.89
C ALA A 373 -36.87 -58.27 2.38
N ALA A 374 -36.42 -58.36 1.14
CA ALA A 374 -35.84 -57.23 0.42
C ALA A 374 -36.66 -56.96 -0.84
N CYS A 375 -36.76 -55.69 -1.25
CA CYS A 375 -37.46 -55.29 -2.47
C CYS A 375 -36.68 -54.23 -3.23
N ARG A 376 -36.72 -54.30 -4.56
CA ARG A 376 -36.23 -53.23 -5.43
C ARG A 376 -37.40 -52.49 -6.09
N ILE A 377 -37.33 -51.17 -6.09
CA ILE A 377 -38.30 -50.27 -6.73
C ILE A 377 -37.52 -49.30 -7.62
N ASP A 378 -37.80 -49.32 -8.92
CA ASP A 378 -37.05 -48.52 -9.90
C ASP A 378 -37.26 -47.02 -9.68
N ALA A 379 -38.52 -46.59 -9.48
CA ALA A 379 -38.84 -45.20 -9.20
C ALA A 379 -40.17 -45.02 -8.46
N VAL A 380 -40.26 -43.95 -7.68
CA VAL A 380 -41.51 -43.43 -7.09
C VAL A 380 -41.61 -41.94 -7.39
N ALA A 381 -42.57 -41.57 -8.24
CA ALA A 381 -42.80 -40.17 -8.58
C ALA A 381 -43.20 -39.35 -7.35
N SER A 382 -42.94 -38.04 -7.39
CA SER A 382 -43.38 -37.11 -6.34
C SER A 382 -44.90 -37.18 -6.15
N GLY A 383 -45.35 -37.23 -4.90
CA GLY A 383 -46.76 -37.33 -4.52
C GLY A 383 -47.36 -38.74 -4.66
N ASN A 384 -46.64 -39.69 -5.26
CA ASN A 384 -47.14 -41.05 -5.47
C ASN A 384 -46.68 -42.01 -4.38
N LEU A 385 -47.43 -43.11 -4.24
CA LEU A 385 -47.10 -44.21 -3.35
C LEU A 385 -46.95 -45.53 -4.10
N VAL A 386 -46.20 -46.45 -3.50
CA VAL A 386 -46.03 -47.83 -3.94
C VAL A 386 -46.27 -48.76 -2.78
N GLU A 387 -46.97 -49.87 -3.03
CA GLU A 387 -47.33 -50.84 -2.02
C GLU A 387 -46.66 -52.20 -2.26
N ARG A 388 -46.28 -52.87 -1.18
CA ARG A 388 -45.80 -54.26 -1.16
C ARG A 388 -46.53 -55.04 -0.09
N SER A 389 -46.98 -56.24 -0.44
CA SER A 389 -47.77 -57.10 0.44
C SER A 389 -47.09 -58.45 0.60
N LEU A 390 -46.52 -58.69 1.78
CA LEU A 390 -45.90 -59.95 2.15
C LEU A 390 -46.95 -60.88 2.75
N LYS A 391 -46.88 -62.19 2.47
CA LYS A 391 -47.66 -63.19 3.22
C LYS A 391 -46.83 -63.69 4.39
N VAL A 392 -47.47 -63.71 5.55
CA VAL A 392 -46.84 -64.13 6.81
C VAL A 392 -47.74 -65.11 7.53
N VAL A 393 -47.16 -65.89 8.44
CA VAL A 393 -47.90 -66.67 9.43
C VAL A 393 -47.51 -66.18 10.81
N VAL A 394 -48.50 -65.97 11.68
CA VAL A 394 -48.26 -65.62 13.07
C VAL A 394 -47.80 -66.89 13.81
N ARG A 395 -46.67 -66.82 14.50
CA ARG A 395 -46.11 -67.99 15.19
C ARG A 395 -47.04 -68.45 16.33
N PRO A 396 -47.25 -69.75 16.54
CA PRO A 396 -48.16 -70.27 17.57
C PRO A 396 -47.82 -69.84 19.00
N ASP A 397 -46.53 -69.64 19.30
CA ASP A 397 -45.99 -69.27 20.61
C ASP A 397 -45.97 -67.74 20.85
N ALA A 398 -46.56 -66.96 19.95
CA ALA A 398 -46.52 -65.50 19.99
C ALA A 398 -47.67 -64.86 20.81
N ALA A 399 -48.66 -65.62 21.27
CA ALA A 399 -49.85 -65.11 21.96
C ALA A 399 -49.48 -64.21 23.16
N GLY A 400 -50.18 -63.08 23.28
CA GLY A 400 -49.97 -62.07 24.33
C GLY A 400 -48.75 -61.16 24.13
N LYS A 401 -47.89 -61.43 23.14
CA LYS A 401 -46.70 -60.61 22.86
C LYS A 401 -47.05 -59.45 21.91
N THR A 402 -46.50 -58.27 22.20
CA THR A 402 -46.53 -57.11 21.30
C THR A 402 -45.36 -57.15 20.34
N ALA A 403 -45.61 -56.81 19.09
CA ALA A 403 -44.68 -56.94 17.98
C ALA A 403 -44.74 -55.69 17.10
N LYS A 404 -43.60 -55.36 16.49
CA LYS A 404 -43.46 -54.24 15.56
C LYS A 404 -42.32 -54.52 14.58
N GLY A 405 -42.58 -54.35 13.29
CA GLY A 405 -41.56 -54.48 12.25
C GLY A 405 -40.82 -53.18 11.99
N MET A 406 -39.83 -53.24 11.10
CA MET A 406 -39.03 -52.11 10.66
C MET A 406 -38.84 -52.17 9.14
N VAL A 407 -38.81 -51.02 8.50
CA VAL A 407 -38.50 -50.88 7.07
C VAL A 407 -37.33 -49.94 6.94
N GLU A 408 -36.20 -50.42 6.43
CA GLU A 408 -35.11 -49.57 5.98
C GLU A 408 -35.30 -49.27 4.49
N VAL A 409 -35.12 -48.00 4.13
CA VAL A 409 -35.23 -47.49 2.77
C VAL A 409 -33.87 -46.94 2.39
N LEU A 410 -33.24 -47.50 1.37
CA LEU A 410 -32.00 -47.00 0.79
C LEU A 410 -32.30 -46.44 -0.60
N GLN A 411 -32.00 -45.18 -0.82
CA GLN A 411 -32.01 -44.61 -2.16
C GLN A 411 -30.59 -44.64 -2.74
N THR A 412 -30.31 -45.65 -3.56
CA THR A 412 -28.95 -45.97 -4.02
C THR A 412 -28.35 -44.85 -4.88
N ALA A 413 -29.18 -44.17 -5.68
CA ALA A 413 -28.73 -43.04 -6.48
C ALA A 413 -28.20 -41.85 -5.64
N LEU A 414 -28.72 -41.64 -4.41
CA LEU A 414 -28.28 -40.56 -3.51
C LEU A 414 -27.45 -41.06 -2.32
N GLN A 415 -27.36 -42.38 -2.13
CA GLN A 415 -26.77 -43.02 -0.95
C GLN A 415 -27.40 -42.57 0.37
N VAL A 416 -28.71 -42.26 0.35
CA VAL A 416 -29.47 -41.85 1.54
C VAL A 416 -30.22 -43.03 2.12
N LYS A 417 -29.98 -43.33 3.40
CA LYS A 417 -30.64 -44.42 4.14
C LYS A 417 -31.54 -43.84 5.22
N GLU A 418 -32.80 -44.27 5.24
CA GLU A 418 -33.78 -43.94 6.26
C GLU A 418 -34.36 -45.22 6.88
N SER A 419 -34.82 -45.15 8.14
CA SER A 419 -35.44 -46.28 8.83
C SER A 419 -36.79 -45.88 9.42
N PHE A 420 -37.79 -46.71 9.15
CA PHE A 420 -39.17 -46.47 9.53
C PHE A 420 -39.70 -47.61 10.38
N ASN A 421 -40.27 -47.21 11.49
CA ASN A 421 -40.81 -48.08 12.51
C ASN A 421 -42.27 -48.43 12.18
N GLY A 422 -42.61 -49.72 12.09
CA GLY A 422 -43.95 -50.18 11.72
C GLY A 422 -45.04 -49.91 12.76
N ALA A 423 -46.29 -50.19 12.41
CA ALA A 423 -47.40 -50.21 13.37
C ALA A 423 -47.22 -51.37 14.35
N ALA A 424 -47.37 -51.07 15.64
CA ALA A 424 -47.35 -52.09 16.68
C ALA A 424 -48.66 -52.88 16.67
N PHE A 425 -48.58 -54.17 16.96
CA PHE A 425 -49.75 -55.04 17.14
C PHE A 425 -49.50 -56.04 18.27
N THR A 426 -50.57 -56.53 18.88
CA THR A 426 -50.51 -57.57 19.92
C THR A 426 -51.17 -58.83 19.40
N VAL A 427 -50.49 -59.96 19.56
CA VAL A 427 -51.00 -61.26 19.10
C VAL A 427 -52.05 -61.79 20.06
N LYS A 428 -53.24 -62.10 19.55
CA LYS A 428 -54.30 -62.76 20.29
C LYS A 428 -54.09 -64.28 20.30
N ALA A 429 -54.51 -64.93 21.37
CA ALA A 429 -54.61 -66.38 21.41
C ALA A 429 -55.64 -66.86 20.38
N LYS A 430 -55.39 -68.02 19.77
CA LYS A 430 -56.38 -68.68 18.91
C LYS A 430 -57.56 -69.10 19.78
N GLN A 431 -58.76 -68.62 19.46
CA GLN A 431 -59.98 -69.09 20.12
C GLN A 431 -60.22 -70.55 19.70
N PRO A 432 -60.61 -71.43 20.64
CA PRO A 432 -60.75 -72.88 20.39
C PRO A 432 -61.81 -73.21 19.35
#